data_AF-A0A4Y2EHW2-F1
#
_entry.id   AF-A0A4Y2EHW2-F1
#
_cell.length_a   1.000
_cell.length_b   1.000
_cell.length_c   1.000
_cell.angle_alpha   90.00
_cell.angle_beta   90.00
_cell.angle_gamma   90.00
#
_symmetry.space_group_name_H-M   'P 1'
#
loop_
_entity.id
_entity.type
_entity.pdbx_description
1 polymer ?
#
loop_
_entity_poly.entity_id
_entity_poly.type
_entity_poly.pdbx_seq_one_letter_code
_entity_poly.pdbx_strand_id
1 'polypeptide(L)'
;MRVHADIKPYECKFCGKAFPTNSALKTHVLIHTDEKPFTCDICGKGFTRNGNLKTHMRTHTGEKPYSCLACGKSFTGKSKLKTHERVHTGEKPYKCEFCGRYFSIKWNLKQHTKTHEPK
;
A
#
# COMPACT_ATOMS: atom_id res chain seq x y z
N MET A 1 19.08 20.19 15.84
CA MET A 1 19.10 19.86 14.40
C MET A 1 19.44 18.38 14.25
N ARG A 2 18.57 17.55 13.67
CA ARG A 2 18.92 16.16 13.32
C ARG A 2 19.25 16.13 11.84
N VAL A 3 20.53 15.95 11.53
CA VAL A 3 21.01 15.71 10.17
C VAL A 3 20.77 14.23 9.88
N HIS A 4 19.60 13.87 9.35
CA HIS A 4 19.45 12.56 8.73
C HIS A 4 20.04 12.67 7.33
N ALA A 5 21.34 12.41 7.21
CA ALA A 5 21.90 12.05 5.92
C ALA A 5 21.13 10.81 5.42
N ASP A 6 20.62 10.85 4.18
CA ASP A 6 19.92 9.75 3.50
C ASP A 6 20.89 8.58 3.17
N ILE A 7 21.70 8.18 4.14
CA ILE A 7 22.62 7.05 4.00
C ILE A 7 21.75 5.79 3.94
N LYS A 8 21.78 5.14 2.78
CA LYS A 8 21.14 3.85 2.53
C LYS A 8 22.23 2.83 2.26
N PRO A 9 22.94 2.36 3.29
CA PRO A 9 24.14 1.57 3.10
C PRO A 9 23.85 0.12 2.67
N TYR A 10 22.58 -0.30 2.70
CA TYR A 10 22.19 -1.68 2.40
C TYR A 10 21.60 -1.78 1.00
N GLU A 11 22.37 -2.30 0.05
CA GLU A 11 21.95 -2.43 -1.35
C GLU A 11 21.42 -3.82 -1.68
N CYS A 12 20.34 -3.87 -2.45
CA CYS A 12 19.78 -5.10 -2.98
C CYS A 12 20.56 -5.57 -4.21
N LYS A 13 21.22 -6.72 -4.10
CA LYS A 13 21.99 -7.32 -5.19
C LYS A 13 21.16 -7.71 -6.43
N PHE A 14 19.85 -7.88 -6.30
CA PHE A 14 18.97 -8.24 -7.42
C PHE A 14 18.54 -7.04 -8.27
N CYS A 15 18.44 -5.83 -7.69
CA CYS A 15 17.87 -4.68 -8.39
C CYS A 15 18.52 -3.33 -8.07
N GLY A 16 19.64 -3.31 -7.34
CA GLY A 16 20.40 -2.11 -6.98
C GLY A 16 19.70 -1.16 -6.00
N LYS A 17 18.50 -1.50 -5.50
CA LYS A 17 17.78 -0.63 -4.56
C LYS A 17 18.48 -0.58 -3.20
N ALA A 18 18.74 0.64 -2.74
CA ALA A 18 19.36 0.90 -1.46
C ALA A 18 18.32 1.14 -0.34
N PHE A 19 18.61 0.63 0.86
CA PHE A 19 17.76 0.69 2.04
C PHE A 19 18.52 1.26 3.24
N PRO A 20 17.84 1.99 4.15
CA PRO A 20 18.46 2.57 5.34
C PRO A 20 18.79 1.52 6.41
N THR A 21 18.15 0.36 6.39
CA THR A 21 18.36 -0.71 7.38
C THR A 21 18.45 -2.08 6.71
N ASN A 22 19.25 -2.97 7.32
CA ASN A 22 19.37 -4.36 6.87
C ASN A 22 18.01 -5.09 6.92
N SER A 23 17.18 -4.82 7.93
CA SER A 23 15.84 -5.43 8.06
C SER A 23 14.92 -5.05 6.90
N ALA A 24 15.00 -3.81 6.42
CA ALA A 24 14.25 -3.36 5.25
C ALA A 24 14.76 -4.05 3.97
N LEU A 25 16.09 -4.20 3.81
CA LEU A 25 16.67 -4.96 2.71
C LEU A 25 16.23 -6.43 2.74
N LYS A 26 16.35 -7.12 3.88
CA LYS A 26 15.93 -8.53 4.05
C LYS A 26 14.46 -8.73 3.65
N THR A 27 13.58 -7.86 4.13
CA THR A 27 12.15 -7.92 3.78
C THR A 27 11.93 -7.66 2.27
N HIS A 28 12.72 -6.77 1.67
CA HIS A 28 12.64 -6.49 0.25
C HIS A 28 13.09 -7.67 -0.61
N VAL A 29 14.15 -8.38 -0.21
CA VAL A 29 14.67 -9.55 -0.95
C VAL A 29 13.62 -10.65 -1.13
N LEU A 30 12.67 -10.79 -0.19
CA LEU A 30 11.55 -11.73 -0.30
C LEU A 30 10.67 -11.52 -1.55
N ILE A 31 10.72 -10.33 -2.17
CA ILE A 31 10.01 -10.06 -3.42
C ILE A 31 10.71 -10.72 -4.62
N HIS A 32 12.02 -10.95 -4.53
CA HIS A 32 12.81 -11.60 -5.60
C HIS A 32 12.83 -13.11 -5.46
N THR A 33 12.75 -13.63 -4.23
CA THR A 33 12.77 -15.08 -3.97
C THR A 33 11.39 -15.72 -3.92
N ASP A 34 10.33 -14.91 -4.02
CA ASP A 34 8.92 -15.31 -3.82
C ASP A 34 8.61 -15.97 -2.46
N GLU A 35 9.57 -15.95 -1.53
CA GLU A 35 9.40 -16.47 -0.18
C GLU A 35 8.35 -15.65 0.59
N LYS A 36 7.41 -16.37 1.19
CA LYS A 36 6.32 -15.81 1.96
C LYS A 36 6.28 -16.46 3.34
N PRO A 37 7.12 -16.00 4.29
CA PRO A 37 7.29 -16.66 5.59
C PRO A 37 6.01 -16.67 6.45
N PHE A 38 5.03 -15.83 6.12
CA PHE A 38 3.80 -15.70 6.88
C PHE A 38 2.63 -16.22 6.04
N THR A 39 2.07 -17.36 6.41
CA THR A 39 0.95 -17.99 5.72
C THR A 39 -0.36 -17.78 6.47
N CYS A 40 -1.45 -17.66 5.74
CA CYS A 40 -2.79 -17.68 6.31
C CYS A 40 -3.23 -19.13 6.53
N ASP A 41 -3.54 -19.49 7.77
CA ASP A 41 -3.96 -20.85 8.11
C ASP A 41 -5.36 -21.21 7.59
N ILE A 42 -6.16 -20.21 7.19
CA ILE A 42 -7.53 -20.40 6.68
C ILE A 42 -7.53 -20.67 5.17
N CYS A 43 -6.71 -19.96 4.39
CA CYS A 43 -6.75 -20.03 2.93
C CYS A 43 -5.39 -20.34 2.26
N GLY A 44 -4.35 -20.61 3.05
CA GLY A 44 -3.00 -20.90 2.56
C GLY A 44 -2.25 -19.71 1.94
N LYS A 45 -2.85 -18.52 1.90
CA LYS A 45 -2.23 -17.35 1.25
C LYS A 45 -1.00 -16.87 2.00
N GLY A 46 0.13 -16.78 1.28
CA GLY A 46 1.41 -16.30 1.82
C GLY A 46 1.59 -14.77 1.77
N PHE A 47 2.35 -14.24 2.73
CA PHE A 47 2.72 -12.84 2.88
C PHE A 47 4.20 -12.70 3.26
N THR A 48 4.84 -11.62 2.79
CA THR A 48 6.23 -11.27 3.11
C THR A 48 6.38 -10.57 4.45
N ARG A 49 5.27 -10.08 5.04
CA ARG A 49 5.26 -9.35 6.32
C ARG A 49 4.11 -9.80 7.20
N ASN A 50 4.40 -10.04 8.48
CA ASN A 50 3.40 -10.43 9.47
C ASN A 50 2.23 -9.42 9.58
N GLY A 51 2.51 -8.11 9.53
CA GLY A 51 1.46 -7.08 9.58
C GLY A 51 0.46 -7.16 8.42
N ASN A 52 0.90 -7.63 7.25
CA ASN A 52 0.01 -7.86 6.10
C ASN A 52 -0.86 -9.10 6.33
N LEU A 53 -0.30 -10.19 6.86
CA LEU A 53 -1.07 -11.36 7.28
C LEU A 53 -2.12 -10.98 8.32
N LYS A 54 -1.74 -10.27 9.39
CA LYS A 54 -2.70 -9.81 10.43
C LYS A 54 -3.83 -8.96 9.85
N THR A 55 -3.53 -8.06 8.92
CA THR A 55 -4.56 -7.25 8.24
C THR A 55 -5.43 -8.12 7.33
N HIS A 56 -4.84 -9.12 6.67
CA HIS A 56 -5.59 -10.08 5.86
C HIS A 56 -6.51 -10.96 6.71
N MET A 57 -6.11 -11.40 7.91
CA MET A 57 -6.98 -12.21 8.77
C MET A 57 -8.32 -11.54 9.07
N ARG A 58 -8.37 -10.19 9.07
CA ARG A 58 -9.60 -9.42 9.19
C ARG A 58 -10.61 -9.66 8.06
N THR A 59 -10.18 -10.16 6.91
CA THR A 59 -11.10 -10.54 5.82
C THR A 59 -11.83 -11.85 6.12
N HIS A 60 -11.26 -12.69 6.98
CA HIS A 60 -11.92 -13.92 7.44
C HIS A 60 -12.80 -13.66 8.66
N THR A 61 -12.35 -12.82 9.60
CA THR A 61 -13.11 -12.51 10.82
C THR A 61 -14.18 -11.44 10.62
N GLY A 62 -14.08 -10.64 9.56
CA GLY A 62 -14.95 -9.48 9.35
C GLY A 62 -14.61 -8.26 10.21
N GLU A 63 -13.54 -8.31 11.01
CA GLU A 63 -13.13 -7.22 11.89
C GLU A 63 -12.81 -5.93 11.10
N LYS A 64 -13.47 -4.83 11.45
CA LYS A 64 -13.28 -3.52 10.81
C LYS A 64 -13.00 -2.46 11.87
N PRO A 65 -11.76 -2.39 12.39
CA PRO A 65 -11.45 -1.57 13.56
C PRO A 65 -11.36 -0.07 13.25
N TYR A 66 -11.42 0.33 11.97
CA TYR A 66 -11.30 1.74 11.57
C TYR A 66 -12.64 2.27 11.08
N SER A 67 -13.34 3.05 11.90
CA SER A 67 -14.65 3.63 11.57
C SER A 67 -14.54 5.09 11.15
N CYS A 68 -15.31 5.45 10.12
CA CYS A 68 -15.47 6.83 9.70
C CYS A 68 -16.45 7.55 10.63
N LEU A 69 -15.99 8.63 11.25
CA LEU A 69 -16.82 9.41 12.19
C LEU A 69 -17.97 10.16 11.50
N ALA A 70 -17.82 10.50 10.22
CA ALA A 70 -18.84 11.25 9.48
C ALA A 70 -20.05 10.39 9.05
N CYS A 71 -19.88 9.08 8.84
CA CYS A 71 -20.94 8.22 8.29
C CYS A 71 -21.05 6.83 8.92
N GLY A 72 -20.24 6.52 9.95
CA GLY A 72 -20.25 5.24 10.64
C GLY A 72 -19.66 4.06 9.86
N LYS A 73 -19.27 4.22 8.60
CA LYS A 73 -18.71 3.11 7.79
C LYS A 73 -17.36 2.65 8.35
N SER A 74 -17.21 1.34 8.52
CA SER A 74 -16.00 0.71 9.06
C SER A 74 -15.16 0.02 7.99
N PHE A 75 -13.84 0.02 8.19
CA PHE A 75 -12.82 -0.49 7.27
C PHE A 75 -11.81 -1.39 7.99
N THR A 76 -11.24 -2.34 7.25
CA THR A 76 -10.23 -3.30 7.77
C THR A 76 -8.85 -2.67 7.95
N GLY A 77 -8.59 -1.50 7.34
CA GLY A 77 -7.29 -0.83 7.36
C GLY A 77 -7.39 0.69 7.36
N LYS A 78 -6.47 1.34 8.10
CA LYS A 78 -6.40 2.81 8.24
C LYS A 78 -6.27 3.55 6.91
N SER A 79 -5.46 3.05 5.98
CA SER A 79 -5.30 3.67 4.65
C SER A 79 -6.59 3.65 3.83
N LYS A 80 -7.44 2.63 4.03
CA LYS A 80 -8.75 2.54 3.35
C LYS A 80 -9.72 3.56 3.92
N LEU A 81 -9.77 3.71 5.26
CA LEU A 81 -10.52 4.78 5.92
C LEU A 81 -10.07 6.16 5.43
N LYS A 82 -8.77 6.46 5.46
CA LYS A 82 -8.24 7.75 4.99
C LYS A 82 -8.61 8.05 3.54
N THR A 83 -8.58 7.03 2.68
CA THR A 83 -9.00 7.21 1.28
C THR A 83 -10.50 7.45 1.17
N HIS A 84 -11.30 6.78 1.99
CA HIS A 84 -12.75 6.97 2.05
C HIS A 84 -13.14 8.36 2.55
N GLU A 85 -12.44 8.91 3.53
CA GLU A 85 -12.71 10.26 4.08
C GLU A 85 -12.68 11.35 3.01
N ARG A 86 -11.91 11.15 1.93
CA ARG A 86 -11.89 12.05 0.76
C ARG A 86 -13.22 12.18 0.04
N VAL A 87 -14.12 11.21 0.20
CA VAL A 87 -15.48 11.30 -0.35
C VAL A 87 -16.26 12.42 0.35
N HIS A 88 -16.01 12.64 1.64
CA HIS A 88 -16.68 13.68 2.43
C HIS A 88 -16.04 15.05 2.20
N THR A 89 -14.71 15.10 2.05
CA THR A 89 -14.00 16.37 1.84
C THR A 89 -13.95 16.82 0.38
N GLY A 90 -14.23 15.91 -0.57
CA GLY A 90 -14.05 16.15 -1.99
C GLY A 90 -12.59 16.21 -2.46
N GLU A 91 -11.61 15.87 -1.61
CA GLU A 91 -10.18 15.91 -1.94
C GLU A 91 -9.84 14.97 -3.11
N LYS A 92 -9.27 15.54 -4.18
CA LYS A 92 -8.82 14.80 -5.38
C LYS A 92 -7.35 15.13 -5.70
N PRO A 93 -6.39 14.54 -4.98
CA PRO A 93 -4.99 14.96 -5.06
C PRO A 93 -4.26 14.43 -6.30
N TYR A 94 -4.89 13.58 -7.12
CA TYR A 94 -4.25 12.94 -8.26
C TYR A 94 -4.77 13.52 -9.56
N LYS A 95 -3.93 14.23 -10.30
CA LYS A 95 -4.24 14.80 -11.61
C LYS A 95 -3.82 13.85 -12.73
N CYS A 96 -4.63 13.78 -13.78
CA CYS A 96 -4.25 13.17 -15.06
C CYS A 96 -3.51 14.20 -15.90
N GLU A 97 -2.27 13.89 -16.28
CA GLU A 97 -1.45 14.81 -17.07
C GLU A 97 -1.89 14.90 -18.54
N PHE A 98 -2.61 13.90 -19.06
CA PHE A 98 -3.11 13.92 -20.44
C PHE A 98 -4.34 14.79 -20.63
N CYS A 99 -5.26 14.83 -19.65
CA CYS A 99 -6.56 15.51 -19.80
C CYS A 99 -6.92 16.45 -18.64
N GLY A 100 -6.05 16.60 -17.64
CA GLY A 100 -6.27 17.48 -16.48
C GLY A 100 -7.29 16.98 -15.46
N ARG A 101 -7.94 15.82 -15.66
CA ARG A 101 -8.96 15.30 -14.75
C ARG A 101 -8.37 14.87 -13.40
N TYR A 102 -9.06 15.21 -12.31
CA TYR A 102 -8.63 14.88 -10.95
C TYR A 102 -9.36 13.66 -10.37
N PHE A 103 -8.65 12.88 -9.54
CA PHE A 103 -9.11 11.66 -8.91
C PHE A 103 -8.77 11.64 -7.41
N SER A 104 -9.65 11.05 -6.60
CA SER A 104 -9.45 10.87 -5.15
C SER A 104 -8.53 9.70 -4.79
N ILE A 105 -8.33 8.75 -5.72
CA ILE A 105 -7.55 7.52 -5.53
C ILE A 105 -6.58 7.33 -6.69
N LYS A 106 -5.31 7.07 -6.38
CA LYS A 106 -4.23 6.85 -7.38
C LYS A 106 -4.52 5.68 -8.32
N TRP A 107 -5.16 4.62 -7.83
CA TRP A 107 -5.57 3.49 -8.67
C TRP A 107 -6.54 3.91 -9.77
N ASN A 108 -7.54 4.75 -9.44
CA ASN A 108 -8.52 5.23 -10.42
C ASN A 108 -7.83 6.08 -11.49
N LEU A 109 -6.88 6.94 -11.09
CA LEU A 109 -6.03 7.65 -12.05
C LEU A 109 -5.28 6.66 -12.95
N LYS A 110 -4.60 5.65 -12.40
CA LYS A 110 -3.84 4.66 -13.18
C LYS A 110 -4.71 3.89 -14.18
N GLN A 111 -5.96 3.55 -13.82
CA GLN A 111 -6.86 2.90 -14.78
C GLN A 111 -7.36 3.88 -15.83
N HIS A 112 -7.62 5.14 -15.45
CA HIS A 112 -7.98 6.18 -16.40
C HIS A 112 -6.84 6.51 -17.37
N THR A 113 -5.57 6.52 -16.94
CA THR A 113 -4.46 6.85 -17.83
C THR A 113 -4.34 5.88 -19.00
N LYS A 114 -4.72 4.62 -18.81
CA LYS A 114 -4.75 3.62 -19.89
C LYS A 114 -5.75 3.94 -21.00
N THR A 115 -6.75 4.78 -20.76
CA THR A 115 -7.68 5.20 -21.81
C THR A 115 -7.07 6.18 -22.79
N HIS A 116 -5.86 6.70 -22.50
CA HIS A 116 -5.07 7.55 -23.39
C HIS A 116 -3.99 6.78 -24.16
N GLU A 117 -3.81 5.49 -23.88
CA GLU A 117 -2.90 4.64 -24.66
C GLU A 117 -3.63 4.20 -25.94
N PRO A 118 -3.02 4.37 -27.13
CA PRO A 118 -3.56 3.81 -28.36
C PRO A 118 -3.58 2.28 -28.24
N LYS A 119 -4.69 1.66 -28.65
CA LYS A 119 -4.83 0.21 -28.73
C LYS A 119 -4.04 -0.36 -29.89
#